data_AF-F7NQA8-F1
#
_entry.id   AF-F7NQA8-F1
#
_cell.length_a   1.000
_cell.length_b   1.000
_cell.length_c   1.000
_cell.angle_alpha   90.00
_cell.angle_beta   90.00
_cell.angle_gamma   90.00
#
_symmetry.space_group_name_H-M   'P 1'
#
loop_
_entity.id
_entity.type
_entity.pdbx_description
1 polymer ?
#
loop_
_entity_poly.entity_id
_entity_poly.type
_entity_poly.pdbx_seq_one_letter_code
_entity_poly.pdbx_strand_id
1 'polypeptide(L)'
;MARIKFHSTLDGELVAKAKQKARMDGFDGTNAVIEEALRLYFANCAVEVWEKPLEGGRLQKMTVRPDKVVMECIQSRQVRTEYNPQFYTDATLEPRGWKKVWKMKRNG
;
A
#
# COMPACT_ATOMS: atom_id res chain seq x y z
N MET A 1 19.46 -8.98 -21.11
CA MET A 1 19.96 -7.59 -20.99
C MET A 1 21.09 -7.57 -19.97
N ALA A 2 22.15 -6.80 -20.21
CA ALA A 2 23.28 -6.67 -19.26
C ALA A 2 22.89 -5.78 -18.07
N ARG A 3 23.42 -6.08 -16.87
CA ARG A 3 23.23 -5.23 -15.68
C ARG A 3 23.97 -3.91 -15.86
N ILE A 4 23.26 -2.79 -15.72
CA ILE A 4 23.83 -1.44 -15.75
C ILE A 4 24.05 -0.99 -14.31
N LYS A 5 25.26 -0.55 -13.98
CA LYS A 5 25.58 -0.01 -12.66
C LYS A 5 25.20 1.47 -12.60
N PHE A 6 24.50 1.85 -11.54
CA PHE A 6 24.17 3.24 -11.25
C PHE A 6 24.69 3.61 -9.87
N HIS A 7 25.09 4.87 -9.71
CA HIS A 7 25.48 5.44 -8.43
C HIS A 7 24.41 6.45 -8.03
N SER A 8 23.95 6.35 -6.79
CA SER A 8 22.97 7.28 -6.23
C SER A 8 23.24 7.45 -4.74
N THR A 9 22.86 8.60 -4.20
CA THR A 9 22.95 8.91 -2.77
C THR A 9 21.59 8.67 -2.13
N LEU A 10 21.59 7.92 -1.04
CA LEU A 10 20.41 7.68 -0.20
C LEU A 10 20.67 8.29 1.18
N ASP A 11 19.59 8.74 1.81
CA ASP A 11 19.63 9.16 3.20
C ASP A 11 20.21 8.06 4.11
N GLY A 12 21.02 8.46 5.09
CA GLY A 12 21.74 7.53 5.96
C GLY A 12 20.81 6.62 6.77
N GLU A 13 19.64 7.12 7.19
CA GLU A 13 18.65 6.30 7.89
C GLU A 13 18.00 5.28 6.95
N LEU A 14 17.73 5.65 5.70
CA LEU A 14 17.18 4.73 4.70
C LEU A 14 18.17 3.61 4.40
N VAL A 15 19.46 3.92 4.30
CA VAL A 15 20.53 2.92 4.13
C VAL A 15 20.58 1.98 5.34
N ALA A 16 20.48 2.51 6.56
CA ALA A 16 20.45 1.70 7.77
C ALA A 16 19.24 0.75 7.82
N LYS A 17 18.03 1.26 7.50
CA LYS A 17 16.80 0.46 7.41
C LYS A 17 16.92 -0.63 6.34
N ALA A 18 17.48 -0.32 5.18
CA ALA A 18 17.67 -1.29 4.11
C ALA A 18 18.70 -2.38 4.48
N LYS A 19 19.79 -2.04 5.19
CA LYS A 19 20.75 -3.02 5.74
C LYS A 19 20.09 -3.95 6.76
N GLN A 20 19.28 -3.41 7.67
CA GLN A 20 18.56 -4.21 8.65
C GLN A 20 17.59 -5.17 7.96
N LYS A 21 16.81 -4.66 7.00
CA LYS A 21 15.86 -5.46 6.22
C LYS A 21 16.56 -6.58 5.45
N ALA A 22 17.72 -6.30 4.85
CA ALA A 22 18.50 -7.31 4.14
C ALA A 22 18.89 -8.48 5.07
N ARG A 23 19.32 -8.18 6.31
CA ARG A 23 19.66 -9.20 7.29
C ARG A 23 18.45 -10.00 7.76
N MET A 24 17.34 -9.31 8.05
CA MET A 24 16.13 -9.95 8.57
C MET A 24 15.48 -10.87 7.56
N ASP A 25 15.43 -10.46 6.30
CA ASP A 25 14.72 -11.17 5.23
C ASP A 25 15.66 -12.06 4.40
N GLY A 26 16.95 -12.14 4.77
CA GLY A 26 17.94 -13.02 4.13
C GLY A 26 18.37 -12.58 2.72
N PHE A 27 18.34 -11.28 2.41
CA PHE A 27 18.85 -10.77 1.13
C PHE A 27 20.39 -10.70 1.13
N ASP A 28 20.98 -10.91 -0.04
CA ASP A 28 22.43 -10.85 -0.29
C ASP A 28 23.09 -9.48 -0.05
N GLY A 29 22.29 -8.46 0.27
CA GLY A 29 22.78 -7.14 0.66
C GLY A 29 21.76 -6.03 0.48
N THR A 30 22.18 -4.82 0.82
CA THR A 30 21.34 -3.61 0.74
C THR A 30 20.86 -3.34 -0.68
N ASN A 31 21.69 -3.59 -1.70
CA ASN A 31 21.33 -3.36 -3.10
C ASN A 31 20.18 -4.26 -3.55
N ALA A 32 20.12 -5.52 -3.10
CA ALA A 32 19.03 -6.42 -3.45
C ALA A 32 17.67 -5.93 -2.90
N VAL A 33 17.68 -5.36 -1.68
CA VAL A 33 16.48 -4.72 -1.09
C VAL A 33 16.06 -3.49 -1.89
N ILE A 34 17.03 -2.67 -2.33
CA ILE A 34 16.74 -1.47 -3.14
C ILE A 34 16.20 -1.86 -4.52
N GLU A 35 16.79 -2.84 -5.18
CA GLU A 35 16.32 -3.36 -6.48
C GLU A 35 14.87 -3.86 -6.36
N GLU A 36 14.57 -4.62 -5.31
CA GLU A 36 13.20 -5.11 -5.07
C GLU A 36 12.22 -3.98 -4.78
N ALA A 37 12.62 -2.99 -3.97
CA ALA A 37 11.80 -1.81 -3.70
C ALA A 37 11.53 -1.00 -4.97
N LEU A 38 12.52 -0.81 -5.83
CA LEU A 38 12.35 -0.14 -7.13
C LEU A 38 11.46 -0.94 -8.07
N ARG A 39 11.63 -2.26 -8.13
CA ARG A 39 10.78 -3.15 -8.93
C ARG A 39 9.32 -3.01 -8.50
N LEU A 40 9.05 -3.06 -7.20
CA LEU A 40 7.72 -2.87 -6.66
C LEU A 40 7.19 -1.46 -6.93
N TYR A 41 8.02 -0.43 -6.76
CA TYR A 41 7.64 0.94 -7.04
C TYR A 41 7.23 1.10 -8.51
N PHE A 42 8.10 0.74 -9.45
CA PHE A 42 7.80 0.90 -10.88
C PHE A 42 6.68 0.00 -11.39
N ALA A 43 6.54 -1.22 -10.83
CA ALA A 43 5.40 -2.08 -11.15
C ALA A 43 4.05 -1.48 -10.70
N ASN A 44 4.06 -0.58 -9.72
CA ASN A 44 2.84 0.01 -9.13
C ASN A 44 2.70 1.52 -9.37
N CYS A 45 3.72 2.22 -9.87
CA CYS A 45 3.71 3.68 -9.97
C CYS A 45 2.73 4.20 -11.03
N ALA A 46 2.40 3.37 -12.02
CA ALA A 46 1.41 3.65 -13.05
C ALA A 46 0.11 2.86 -12.84
N VAL A 47 -0.08 2.26 -11.66
CA VAL A 47 -1.29 1.50 -11.34
C VAL A 47 -2.34 2.41 -10.75
N GLU A 48 -3.49 2.48 -11.41
CA GLU A 48 -4.67 3.18 -10.92
C GLU A 48 -5.71 2.16 -10.49
N VAL A 49 -6.34 2.39 -9.33
CA VAL A 49 -7.42 1.54 -8.81
C VAL A 49 -8.67 2.39 -8.62
N TRP A 50 -9.74 1.98 -9.28
CA TRP A 50 -11.03 2.65 -9.31
C TRP A 50 -12.09 1.73 -8.71
N GLU A 51 -13.04 2.28 -7.95
CA GLU A 51 -14.16 1.52 -7.40
C GLU A 51 -15.48 2.25 -7.72
N LYS A 52 -16.44 1.54 -8.30
CA LYS A 52 -17.78 2.02 -8.65
C LYS A 52 -18.82 1.25 -7.84
N PRO A 53 -19.58 1.87 -6.92
CA PRO A 53 -20.68 1.20 -6.23
C PRO A 53 -21.79 0.85 -7.22
N LEU A 54 -22.40 -0.31 -7.02
CA LEU A 54 -23.51 -0.85 -7.79
C LEU A 54 -24.70 -1.14 -6.86
N GLU A 55 -25.88 -1.27 -7.44
CA GLU A 55 -27.09 -1.66 -6.71
C GLU A 55 -26.93 -3.01 -5.99
N GLY A 56 -27.69 -3.17 -4.90
CA GLY A 56 -27.67 -4.41 -4.11
C GLY A 56 -26.40 -4.61 -3.28
N GLY A 57 -25.70 -3.51 -2.92
CA GLY A 57 -24.49 -3.58 -2.12
C GLY A 57 -23.37 -4.30 -2.86
N ARG A 58 -23.11 -3.91 -4.11
CA ARG A 58 -21.99 -4.42 -4.92
C ARG A 58 -21.04 -3.28 -5.25
N LEU A 59 -19.81 -3.63 -5.61
CA LEU A 59 -18.72 -2.73 -5.91
C LEU A 59 -17.97 -3.29 -7.12
N GLN A 60 -17.91 -2.53 -8.20
CA GLN A 60 -17.07 -2.86 -9.34
C GLN A 60 -15.71 -2.19 -9.14
N LYS A 61 -14.65 -2.99 -9.03
CA LYS A 61 -13.28 -2.51 -8.92
C LYS A 61 -12.59 -2.64 -10.28
N MET A 62 -11.90 -1.59 -10.71
CA MET A 62 -11.12 -1.57 -11.94
C MET A 62 -9.68 -1.20 -11.61
N THR A 63 -8.74 -2.07 -11.94
CA THR A 63 -7.30 -1.81 -11.82
C THR A 63 -6.73 -1.59 -13.21
N VAL A 64 -6.21 -0.39 -13.47
CA VAL A 64 -5.54 -0.03 -14.72
C VAL A 64 -4.04 -0.09 -14.51
N ARG A 65 -3.36 -0.81 -15.39
CA ARG A 65 -1.90 -0.87 -15.51
C ARG A 65 -1.52 -0.54 -16.96
N PRO A 66 -0.27 -0.15 -17.26
CA PRO A 66 0.16 0.19 -18.63
C PRO A 66 -0.12 -0.90 -19.68
N ASP A 67 -0.07 -2.17 -19.29
CA ASP A 67 -0.22 -3.34 -20.15
C ASP A 67 -1.55 -4.09 -19.95
N LYS A 68 -2.31 -3.74 -18.92
CA LYS A 68 -3.42 -4.57 -18.46
C LYS A 68 -4.50 -3.76 -17.74
N VAL A 69 -5.75 -4.00 -18.12
CA VAL A 69 -6.92 -3.57 -17.36
C VAL A 69 -7.60 -4.79 -16.76
N VAL A 70 -7.86 -4.75 -15.45
CA VAL A 70 -8.56 -5.81 -14.70
C VAL A 70 -9.85 -5.22 -14.14
N MET A 71 -10.98 -5.90 -14.38
CA MET A 71 -12.27 -5.54 -13.80
C MET A 71 -12.78 -6.69 -12.93
N GLU A 72 -13.21 -6.35 -11.72
CA GLU A 72 -13.71 -7.30 -10.72
C GLU A 72 -15.04 -6.76 -10.17
N CYS A 73 -16.01 -7.63 -9.89
CA CYS A 73 -17.23 -7.26 -9.18
C CYS A 73 -17.25 -7.96 -7.81
N ILE A 74 -17.29 -7.17 -6.75
CA ILE A 74 -17.18 -7.58 -5.35
C ILE A 74 -18.48 -7.16 -4.64
N GLN A 75 -18.98 -7.90 -3.65
CA GLN A 75 -20.05 -7.37 -2.77
C GLN A 75 -19.48 -6.30 -1.81
N SER A 76 -20.19 -5.18 -1.63
CA SER A 76 -19.70 -3.89 -1.10
C SER A 76 -19.19 -3.92 0.33
N ARG A 77 -18.14 -3.14 0.57
CA ARG A 77 -17.62 -2.68 1.87
C ARG A 77 -18.28 -1.34 2.24
N GLN A 78 -18.81 -1.18 3.45
CA GLN A 78 -19.49 0.05 3.89
C GLN A 78 -18.53 1.12 4.44
N VAL A 79 -18.70 2.39 4.02
CA VAL A 79 -17.98 3.59 4.51
C VAL A 79 -19.02 4.70 4.81
N ARG A 80 -18.93 5.36 5.97
CA ARG A 80 -19.87 6.43 6.40
C ARG A 80 -19.25 7.82 6.20
N THR A 81 -20.05 8.79 5.75
CA THR A 81 -19.62 10.15 5.35
C THR A 81 -19.77 11.21 6.45
N GLU A 82 -20.67 11.03 7.41
CA GLU A 82 -20.75 11.92 8.57
C GLU A 82 -19.71 11.51 9.61
N TYR A 83 -18.58 12.23 9.58
CA TYR A 83 -17.50 12.08 10.52
C TYR A 83 -17.61 13.13 11.62
N ASN A 84 -18.24 12.75 12.74
CA ASN A 84 -18.09 13.50 13.99
C ASN A 84 -17.03 12.79 14.84
N PRO A 85 -15.84 13.40 15.04
CA PRO A 85 -14.71 12.76 15.70
C PRO A 85 -15.03 12.21 17.10
N GLN A 86 -15.97 12.82 17.80
CA GLN A 86 -16.37 12.41 19.15
C GLN A 86 -17.05 11.02 19.19
N PHE A 87 -17.63 10.56 18.08
CA PHE A 87 -18.23 9.21 17.96
C PHE A 87 -17.28 8.14 17.43
N TYR A 88 -16.10 8.54 16.97
CA TYR A 88 -15.11 7.65 16.36
C TYR A 88 -13.77 7.67 17.12
N THR A 89 -13.83 7.80 18.44
CA THR A 89 -12.70 7.61 19.35
C THR A 89 -12.63 6.17 19.87
N ASP A 90 -11.46 5.73 20.35
CA ASP A 90 -11.29 4.38 20.87
C ASP A 90 -12.25 4.11 22.05
N ALA A 91 -12.42 5.09 22.94
CA ALA A 91 -13.37 5.03 24.07
C ALA A 91 -14.85 4.92 23.65
N THR A 92 -15.22 5.31 22.43
CA THR A 92 -16.61 5.24 21.92
C THR A 92 -16.86 4.02 21.03
N LEU A 93 -15.83 3.55 20.33
CA LEU A 93 -15.92 2.48 19.34
C LEU A 93 -15.69 1.09 19.94
N GLU A 94 -14.83 0.97 20.95
CA GLU A 94 -14.51 -0.31 21.60
C GLU A 94 -15.71 -0.91 22.37
N PRO A 95 -16.48 -0.13 23.16
CA PRO A 95 -17.70 -0.66 23.81
C PRO A 95 -18.82 -1.02 22.82
N ARG A 96 -18.75 -0.51 21.58
CA ARG A 96 -19.71 -0.81 20.48
C ARG A 96 -19.24 -1.95 19.56
N GLY A 97 -18.14 -2.63 19.91
CA GLY A 97 -17.67 -3.84 19.24
C GLY A 97 -16.81 -3.62 18.00
N TRP A 98 -16.35 -2.41 17.71
CA TRP A 98 -15.51 -2.12 16.53
C TRP A 98 -14.03 -2.37 16.83
N LYS A 99 -13.32 -3.06 15.93
CA LYS A 99 -11.87 -3.33 16.02
C LYS A 99 -11.10 -2.67 14.89
N LYS A 100 -10.08 -1.89 15.21
CA LYS A 100 -9.24 -1.16 14.25
C LYS A 100 -8.19 -2.10 13.65
N VAL A 101 -8.28 -2.39 12.35
CA VAL A 101 -7.50 -3.47 11.71
C VAL A 101 -6.37 -3.04 10.75
N TRP A 102 -6.26 -1.77 10.32
CA TRP A 102 -5.08 -1.30 9.57
C TRP A 102 -4.96 0.23 9.39
N LYS A 103 -3.74 0.79 9.40
CA LYS A 103 -3.39 2.13 8.87
C LYS A 103 -1.93 2.17 8.38
N MET A 104 -1.70 2.60 7.14
CA MET A 104 -0.36 2.97 6.64
C MET A 104 0.05 4.32 7.23
N LYS A 105 1.25 4.41 7.82
CA LYS A 105 1.86 5.71 8.14
C LYS A 105 2.53 6.26 6.88
N ARG A 106 2.11 7.44 6.41
CA ARG A 106 2.89 8.28 5.49
C ARG A 106 3.71 9.23 6.36
N ASN A 107 5.03 9.11 6.31
CA ASN A 107 5.93 10.11 6.87
C ASN A 107 6.12 11.18 5.78
N GLY A 108 5.76 12.42 6.10
CA GLY A 108 6.29 13.62 5.45
C GLY A 108 7.55 14.07 6.17
#